data_AF-A0A368TI47-F1
#
_entry.id   AF-A0A368TI47-F1
#
_cell.length_a   1.000
_cell.length_b   1.000
_cell.length_c   1.000
_cell.angle_alpha   90.00
_cell.angle_beta   90.00
_cell.angle_gamma   90.00
#
_symmetry.space_group_name_H-M   'P 1'
#
loop_
_entity.id
_entity.type
_entity.pdbx_description
1 polymer ?
#
loop_
_entity_poly.entity_id
_entity_poly.type
_entity_poly.pdbx_seq_one_letter_code
_entity_poly.pdbx_strand_id
1 'polypeptide(L)'
;MIKRHTVSVLKKHGVRLAFYHLSAIDRFAHRGGDLSAATKVTNENMRAIAKAVRGRKEILLICGDHETHLKDRKVKQASHGKAPASVPLIVGCP
;
A
#
# COMPACT_ATOMS: atom_id res chain seq x y z
N MET A 1 -9.88 -2.30 -10.07
CA MET A 1 -9.32 -3.44 -10.84
C MET A 1 -8.45 -4.36 -9.97
N ILE A 2 -7.49 -3.83 -9.20
CA ILE A 2 -6.59 -4.63 -8.34
C ILE A 2 -7.35 -5.45 -7.28
N LYS A 3 -8.25 -4.85 -6.49
CA LYS A 3 -9.03 -5.53 -5.44
C LYS A 3 -9.74 -6.81 -5.92
N ARG A 4 -10.41 -6.78 -7.09
CA ARG A 4 -11.14 -7.95 -7.61
C ARG A 4 -10.18 -9.08 -7.99
N HIS A 5 -9.09 -8.76 -8.68
CA HIS A 5 -8.10 -9.75 -9.09
C HIS A 5 -7.37 -10.36 -7.89
N THR A 6 -6.88 -9.51 -6.96
CA THR A 6 -6.20 -9.95 -5.74
C THR A 6 -7.08 -10.86 -4.90
N VAL A 7 -8.33 -10.47 -4.63
CA VAL A 7 -9.24 -11.31 -3.84
C VAL A 7 -9.57 -12.62 -4.57
N SER A 8 -9.68 -12.61 -5.90
CA SER A 8 -9.89 -13.82 -6.68
C SER A 8 -8.71 -14.79 -6.58
N VAL A 9 -7.48 -14.30 -6.71
CA VAL A 9 -6.26 -15.10 -6.57
C VAL A 9 -6.14 -15.65 -5.15
N LEU A 10 -6.43 -14.84 -4.13
CA LEU A 10 -6.46 -15.30 -2.74
C LEU A 10 -7.52 -16.38 -2.50
N LYS A 11 -8.54 -16.54 -3.34
CA LYS A 11 -9.51 -17.65 -3.20
C LYS A 11 -9.07 -18.96 -3.86
N LYS A 12 -8.00 -18.96 -4.67
CA LYS A 12 -7.54 -20.16 -5.36
C LYS A 12 -6.76 -21.07 -4.41
N HIS A 13 -7.02 -22.37 -4.51
CA HIS A 13 -6.20 -23.39 -3.84
C HIS A 13 -4.80 -23.45 -4.48
N GLY A 14 -3.77 -23.69 -3.66
CA GLY A 14 -2.37 -23.82 -4.11
C GLY A 14 -1.55 -22.52 -4.15
N VAL A 15 -2.16 -21.35 -3.91
CA VAL A 15 -1.42 -20.10 -3.79
C VAL A 15 -0.76 -20.03 -2.41
N ARG A 16 0.56 -20.22 -2.37
CA ARG A 16 1.39 -20.15 -1.13
C ARG A 16 1.86 -18.74 -0.80
N LEU A 17 1.99 -17.88 -1.81
CA LEU A 17 2.49 -16.52 -1.70
C LEU A 17 1.90 -15.66 -2.81
N ALA A 18 1.55 -14.41 -2.50
CA ALA A 18 1.05 -13.47 -3.49
C ALA A 18 1.53 -12.05 -3.15
N PHE A 19 2.07 -11.36 -4.15
CA PHE A 19 2.53 -9.97 -4.04
C PHE A 19 1.59 -9.04 -4.79
N TYR A 20 1.26 -7.90 -4.16
CA TYR A 20 0.41 -6.89 -4.76
C TYR A 20 0.95 -5.50 -4.45
N HIS A 21 1.01 -4.67 -5.49
CA HIS A 21 1.44 -3.28 -5.36
C HIS A 21 0.23 -2.35 -5.57
N LEU A 22 -0.01 -1.45 -4.60
CA LEU A 22 -1.10 -0.47 -4.63
C LEU A 22 -0.55 0.91 -5.03
N SER A 23 -0.47 1.17 -6.33
CA SER A 23 0.20 2.37 -6.87
C SER A 23 -0.63 3.67 -6.80
N ALA A 24 -1.79 3.69 -6.12
CA ALA A 24 -2.73 4.80 -6.23
C ALA A 24 -2.15 6.10 -5.63
N ILE A 25 -1.58 6.02 -4.41
CA ILE A 25 -0.98 7.16 -3.72
C ILE A 25 0.17 7.75 -4.56
N ASP A 26 1.09 6.91 -5.00
CA ASP A 26 2.25 7.34 -5.78
C ASP A 26 1.85 8.00 -7.12
N ARG A 27 0.96 7.36 -7.88
CA ARG A 27 0.47 7.91 -9.16
C ARG A 27 -0.26 9.23 -8.99
N PHE A 28 -1.04 9.39 -7.92
CA PHE A 28 -1.75 10.64 -7.67
C PHE A 28 -0.77 11.73 -7.27
N ALA A 29 0.22 11.43 -6.42
CA ALA A 29 1.26 12.39 -6.06
C ALA A 29 2.05 12.88 -7.28
N HIS A 30 2.45 11.97 -8.18
CA HIS A 30 3.16 12.34 -9.40
C HIS A 30 2.35 13.23 -10.34
N ARG A 31 1.02 13.08 -10.35
CA ARG A 31 0.10 13.84 -11.21
C ARG A 31 -0.48 15.09 -10.54
N GLY A 32 -0.13 15.37 -9.28
CA GLY A 32 -0.76 16.44 -8.51
C GLY A 32 -2.25 16.21 -8.23
N GLY A 33 -2.68 14.94 -8.20
CA GLY A 33 -4.05 14.55 -7.89
C GLY A 33 -4.36 14.59 -6.40
N ASP A 34 -5.65 14.43 -6.06
CA ASP A 34 -6.11 14.41 -4.68
C ASP A 34 -5.62 13.17 -3.91
N LEU A 35 -4.65 13.39 -3.01
CA LEU A 35 -4.08 12.34 -2.16
C LEU A 35 -5.09 11.80 -1.14
N SER A 36 -6.09 12.59 -0.75
CA SER A 36 -7.16 12.13 0.14
C SER A 36 -8.00 11.06 -0.54
N ALA A 37 -8.43 11.31 -1.79
CA ALA A 37 -9.11 10.33 -2.61
C ALA A 37 -8.26 9.06 -2.85
N ALA A 38 -6.97 9.22 -3.19
CA ALA A 38 -6.06 8.09 -3.38
C ALA A 38 -5.90 7.25 -2.10
N THR A 39 -5.78 7.91 -0.95
CA THR A 39 -5.67 7.26 0.37
C THR A 39 -6.95 6.51 0.70
N LYS A 40 -8.12 7.10 0.46
CA LYS A 40 -9.42 6.45 0.69
C LYS A 40 -9.56 5.16 -0.12
N VAL A 41 -9.27 5.21 -1.41
CA VAL A 41 -9.32 4.02 -2.29
C VAL A 41 -8.30 2.97 -1.87
N THR A 42 -7.10 3.39 -1.46
CA THR A 42 -6.05 2.48 -0.97
C THR A 42 -6.51 1.76 0.30
N ASN A 43 -7.07 2.50 1.26
CA ASN A 43 -7.61 1.95 2.50
C ASN A 43 -8.75 0.95 2.26
N GLU A 44 -9.67 1.26 1.34
CA GLU A 44 -10.77 0.35 0.98
C GLU A 44 -10.26 -0.96 0.37
N ASN A 45 -9.20 -0.90 -0.44
CA ASN A 45 -8.56 -2.08 -1.01
C ASN A 45 -7.83 -2.89 0.07
N MET A 46 -7.05 -2.24 0.93
CA MET A 46 -6.34 -2.89 2.03
C MET A 46 -7.29 -3.62 2.97
N ARG A 47 -8.42 -3.00 3.37
CA ARG A 47 -9.43 -3.66 4.21
C ARG A 47 -10.02 -4.90 3.55
N ALA A 48 -10.28 -4.86 2.25
CA ALA A 48 -10.82 -6.00 1.53
C ALA A 48 -9.81 -7.16 1.43
N ILE A 49 -8.53 -6.84 1.19
CA ILE A 49 -7.45 -7.83 1.15
C ILE A 49 -7.25 -8.44 2.55
N ALA A 50 -7.17 -7.62 3.59
CA ALA A 50 -7.04 -8.08 4.97
C ALA A 50 -8.18 -9.01 5.39
N LYS A 51 -9.43 -8.69 5.01
CA LYS A 51 -10.58 -9.58 5.25
C LYS A 51 -10.43 -10.92 4.52
N ALA A 52 -9.94 -10.91 3.28
CA ALA A 52 -9.75 -12.13 2.50
C ALA A 52 -8.63 -13.02 3.08
N VAL A 53 -7.51 -12.43 3.47
CA VAL A 53 -6.39 -13.15 4.11
C VAL A 53 -6.79 -13.70 5.48
N ARG A 54 -7.50 -12.90 6.30
CA ARG A 54 -8.06 -13.36 7.59
C ARG A 54 -8.97 -14.57 7.43
N GLY A 55 -9.80 -14.59 6.38
CA GLY A 55 -10.65 -15.74 6.05
C GLY A 55 -9.89 -17.03 5.75
N ARG A 56 -8.60 -16.94 5.40
CA ARG A 56 -7.70 -18.09 5.20
C ARG A 56 -6.84 -18.44 6.40
N LYS A 57 -6.87 -17.64 7.47
CA LYS A 57 -5.96 -17.76 8.62
C LYS A 57 -4.48 -17.73 8.19
N GLU A 58 -4.15 -16.82 7.27
CA GLU A 58 -2.79 -16.64 6.77
C GLU A 58 -2.19 -15.30 7.23
N ILE A 59 -0.89 -15.14 7.02
CA ILE A 59 -0.13 -13.92 7.37
C ILE A 59 -0.29 -12.87 6.26
N LEU A 60 -0.50 -11.61 6.66
CA LEU A 60 -0.50 -10.46 5.77
C LEU A 60 0.66 -9.53 6.12
N LEU A 61 1.46 -9.16 5.13
CA LEU A 61 2.47 -8.11 5.22
C LEU A 61 2.02 -6.91 4.39
N ILE A 62 2.04 -5.72 4.98
CA ILE A 62 1.76 -4.47 4.30
C ILE A 62 2.96 -3.56 4.49
N CYS A 63 3.57 -3.15 3.39
CA CYS A 63 4.70 -2.23 3.40
C CYS A 63 4.61 -1.18 2.30
N GLY A 64 5.34 -0.08 2.50
CA GLY A 64 5.76 0.80 1.41
C GLY A 64 7.07 0.32 0.81
N ASP A 65 7.30 0.59 -0.46
CA ASP A 65 8.56 0.39 -1.16
C ASP A 65 9.46 1.63 -1.13
N HIS A 66 8.86 2.82 -1.14
CA HIS A 66 9.54 4.10 -0.92
C HIS A 66 8.59 5.16 -0.35
N GLU A 67 9.15 6.28 0.10
CA GLU A 67 8.34 7.46 0.41
C GLU A 67 7.83 8.13 -0.87
N THR A 68 6.61 8.63 -0.83
CA THR A 68 6.03 9.36 -1.95
C THR A 68 6.80 10.65 -2.21
N HIS A 69 7.17 10.90 -3.47
CA HIS A 69 7.88 12.12 -3.89
C HIS A 69 6.94 13.33 -3.93
N LEU A 70 6.52 13.83 -2.76
CA LEU A 70 5.77 15.09 -2.67
C LEU A 70 6.68 16.26 -3.06
N LYS A 71 6.27 17.05 -4.05
CA LYS A 71 7.05 18.20 -4.55
C LYS A 71 7.35 19.21 -3.43
N ASP A 72 6.42 19.44 -2.51
CA ASP A 72 6.60 20.37 -1.38
C ASP A 72 7.57 19.87 -0.31
N ARG A 73 7.78 18.54 -0.25
CA ARG A 73 8.71 17.93 0.70
C ARG A 73 10.17 18.21 0.30
N LYS A 74 10.45 18.48 -0.99
CA LYS A 74 11.78 18.89 -1.45
C LYS A 74 12.20 20.26 -0.92
N VAL A 75 11.26 21.18 -0.72
CA VAL A 75 11.56 22.53 -0.19
C VAL A 75 11.88 22.47 1.31
N LYS A 76 11.15 21.65 2.08
CA LYS A 76 11.36 21.50 3.53
C LYS A 76 12.53 20.58 3.90
N GLN A 77 12.98 19.69 3.01
CA GLN A 77 14.11 18.78 3.25
C GLN A 77 15.49 19.37 2.92
N ALA A 78 15.56 20.56 2.33
CA ALA A 78 16.82 21.25 2.06
C ALA A 78 17.43 21.91 3.32
N SER A 79 16.65 22.09 4.40
CA SER A 79 17.03 22.91 5.56
C SER A 79 17.42 22.13 6.83
N HIS A 80 17.16 20.82 6.93
CA HIS A 80 17.50 20.04 8.13
C HIS A 80 18.06 18.66 7.77
N GLY A 81 19.13 18.26 8.47
CA GLY A 81 19.87 17.01 8.25
C GLY A 81 18.96 15.78 8.05
N LYS A 82 19.26 15.01 7.00
CA LYS A 82 18.44 13.90 6.51
C LYS A 82 18.24 12.82 7.57
N ALA A 83 17.02 12.69 8.09
CA ALA A 83 16.56 11.37 8.53
C ALA A 83 16.42 10.49 7.27
N PRO A 84 16.90 9.23 7.28
CA PRO A 84 16.66 8.30 6.20
C PRO A 84 15.16 8.17 5.92
N ALA A 85 14.78 8.11 4.65
CA ALA A 85 13.40 7.81 4.27
C ALA A 85 13.02 6.47 4.89
N SER A 86 11.88 6.42 5.60
CA SER A 86 11.37 5.22 6.22
C SER A 86 9.97 4.92 5.69
N VAL A 87 9.65 3.62 5.64
CA VAL A 87 8.35 3.11 5.18
C VAL A 87 7.78 2.20 6.26
N PRO A 88 6.46 2.19 6.46
CA PRO A 88 5.86 1.32 7.46
C PRO A 88 5.97 -0.15 7.02
N LEU A 89 6.11 -1.03 8.00
CA LEU A 89 5.85 -2.47 7.87
C LEU A 89 4.78 -2.85 8.90
N ILE A 90 3.63 -3.30 8.41
CA ILE A 90 2.53 -3.78 9.25
C ILE A 90 2.39 -5.28 9.00
N VAL A 91 2.36 -6.04 10.10
CA VAL A 91 2.20 -7.50 10.09
C VAL A 91 0.83 -7.83 10.68
N GLY A 92 0.00 -8.54 9.91
CA GLY A 92 -1.25 -9.13 10.36
C GLY A 92 -1.11 -10.64 10.47
N CYS A 93 -1.33 -11.18 11.67
CA CYS A 93 -1.35 -12.62 11.93
C CYS A 93 -2.79 -13.11 12.20
N PRO A 94 -3.08 -14.41 12.02
CA PRO A 94 -4.41 -15.00 12.19
C PRO A 94 -5.04 -14.81 13.56
#